data_AF-A0A930WX53-F1
#
_entry.id   AF-A0A930WX53-F1
#
_cell.length_a   1.000
_cell.length_b   1.000
_cell.length_c   1.000
_cell.angle_alpha   90.00
_cell.angle_beta   90.00
_cell.angle_gamma   90.00
#
_symmetry.space_group_name_H-M   'P 1'
#
loop_
_entity.id
_entity.type
_entity.pdbx_description
1 polymer ?
#
loop_
_entity_poly.entity_id
_entity_poly.type
_entity_poly.pdbx_seq_one_letter_code
_entity_poly.pdbx_strand_id
1 'polypeptide(L)'
;MLVKDETKYCWCVDEVAGEPQDSIKDAIEDYVDNEYDYGDFDALSREELLQTTIEIGHPYRYVPEVDGERVIWNVCDYDLDDEIEEYSDDYMKDVKNEHMDELSEELTKVFQAWEKRHGYENKSWVVQETKTYRIEDYVKE
;
A
#
# COMPACT_ATOMS: atom_id res chain seq x y z
N MET A 1 1.63 -8.02 1.96
CA MET A 1 1.08 -7.93 0.58
C MET A 1 0.68 -6.49 0.19
N LEU A 2 0.60 -6.13 -1.10
CA LEU A 2 -0.13 -4.93 -1.56
C LEU A 2 -1.60 -5.28 -1.80
N VAL A 3 -2.51 -4.49 -1.24
CA VAL A 3 -3.96 -4.68 -1.36
C VAL A 3 -4.56 -3.48 -2.09
N LYS A 4 -5.27 -3.76 -3.19
CA LYS A 4 -5.98 -2.77 -4.00
C LYS A 4 -7.23 -2.29 -3.26
N ASP A 5 -7.38 -0.99 -3.10
CA ASP A 5 -8.61 -0.36 -2.60
C ASP A 5 -9.49 0.05 -3.79
N GLU A 6 -10.37 -0.86 -4.21
CA GLU A 6 -11.28 -0.64 -5.35
C GLU A 6 -12.35 0.43 -5.07
N THR A 7 -12.44 0.92 -3.83
CA THR A 7 -13.41 1.95 -3.44
C THR A 7 -12.88 3.37 -3.57
N LYS A 8 -11.57 3.51 -3.82
CA LYS A 8 -10.87 4.81 -3.91
C LYS A 8 -10.22 5.00 -5.26
N TYR A 9 -10.01 6.25 -5.65
CA TYR A 9 -9.47 6.63 -6.95
C TYR A 9 -8.38 7.69 -6.78
N CYS A 10 -7.28 7.54 -7.51
CA CYS A 10 -6.18 8.50 -7.54
C CYS A 10 -5.92 8.88 -9.00
N TRP A 11 -5.64 10.16 -9.24
CA TRP A 11 -5.02 10.57 -10.49
C TRP A 11 -3.53 10.22 -10.48
N CYS A 12 -2.96 10.02 -11.66
CA CYS A 12 -1.54 9.76 -11.86
C CYS A 12 -1.01 10.56 -13.04
N VAL A 13 0.12 11.22 -12.83
CA VAL A 13 0.91 11.89 -13.87
C VAL A 13 2.36 11.52 -13.62
N ASP A 14 2.99 10.87 -14.61
CA ASP A 14 4.34 10.33 -14.52
C ASP A 14 4.55 9.47 -13.25
N GLU A 15 5.41 9.91 -12.33
CA GLU A 15 5.73 9.22 -11.07
C GLU A 15 4.97 9.78 -9.85
N VAL A 16 4.02 10.70 -10.09
CA VAL A 16 3.22 11.36 -9.04
C VAL A 16 1.79 10.83 -9.06
N ALA A 17 1.27 10.51 -7.89
CA ALA A 17 -0.12 10.13 -7.69
C ALA A 17 -0.79 11.06 -6.67
N GLY A 18 -2.03 11.44 -6.97
CA GLY A 18 -2.89 12.20 -6.06
C GLY A 18 -3.30 11.42 -4.82
N GLU A 19 -3.93 12.14 -3.89
CA GLU A 19 -4.54 11.51 -2.71
C GLU A 19 -5.74 10.62 -3.10
N PRO A 20 -6.03 9.54 -2.35
CA PRO A 20 -7.19 8.68 -2.58
C PRO A 20 -8.53 9.42 -2.41
N GLN A 21 -9.25 9.58 -3.50
CA GLN A 21 -10.58 10.20 -3.55
C GLN A 21 -11.71 9.16 -3.60
N ASP A 22 -12.94 9.61 -3.29
CA ASP A 22 -14.15 8.75 -3.23
C ASP A 22 -14.73 8.39 -4.61
N SER A 23 -14.37 9.13 -5.66
CA SER A 23 -14.85 8.87 -7.01
C SER A 23 -13.85 9.30 -8.08
N ILE A 24 -14.04 8.80 -9.30
CA ILE A 24 -13.27 9.25 -10.48
C ILE A 24 -13.42 10.76 -10.67
N LYS A 25 -14.64 11.30 -10.49
CA LYS A 25 -14.91 12.73 -10.63
C LYS A 25 -14.08 13.53 -9.62
N ASP A 26 -14.09 13.13 -8.36
CA ASP A 26 -13.36 13.82 -7.29
C ASP A 26 -11.84 13.73 -7.51
N ALA A 27 -11.32 12.60 -8.03
CA ALA A 27 -9.91 12.47 -8.41
C ALA A 27 -9.53 13.40 -9.57
N ILE A 28 -10.40 13.57 -10.56
CA ILE A 28 -10.15 14.49 -11.67
C ILE A 28 -10.26 15.95 -11.20
N GLU A 29 -11.23 16.27 -10.34
CA GLU A 29 -11.38 17.61 -9.75
C GLU A 29 -10.16 17.97 -8.89
N ASP A 30 -9.68 17.03 -8.06
CA ASP A 30 -8.45 17.18 -7.27
C ASP A 30 -7.23 17.44 -8.16
N TYR A 31 -7.07 16.72 -9.27
CA TYR A 31 -5.99 17.00 -10.24
C TYR A 31 -6.11 18.41 -10.82
N VAL A 32 -7.28 18.78 -11.33
CA VAL A 32 -7.51 20.08 -11.99
C VAL A 32 -7.27 21.26 -11.05
N ASP A 33 -7.65 21.12 -9.78
CA ASP A 33 -7.48 22.17 -8.79
C ASP A 33 -6.02 22.25 -8.26
N ASN A 34 -5.30 21.13 -8.20
CA ASN A 34 -3.90 21.09 -7.74
C ASN A 34 -2.85 21.34 -8.83
N GLU A 35 -3.09 21.01 -10.10
CA GLU A 35 -2.12 21.22 -11.20
C GLU A 35 -1.79 22.72 -11.38
N TYR A 36 -2.68 23.60 -10.91
CA TYR A 36 -2.41 25.03 -10.82
C TYR A 36 -1.26 25.39 -9.86
N ASP A 37 -0.86 24.48 -8.97
CA ASP A 37 0.16 24.66 -7.91
C ASP A 37 1.43 23.81 -8.14
N TYR A 38 1.37 22.75 -8.96
CA TYR A 38 2.54 21.92 -9.34
C TYR A 38 3.35 22.56 -10.48
N GLY A 39 3.89 23.76 -10.24
CA GLY A 39 4.69 24.49 -11.23
C GLY A 39 5.90 23.70 -11.74
N ASP A 40 6.07 23.63 -13.07
CA ASP A 40 7.28 24.03 -13.83
C ASP A 40 7.29 23.59 -15.32
N PHE A 41 6.15 23.40 -15.99
CA PHE A 41 6.11 23.24 -17.45
C PHE A 41 4.85 23.88 -18.01
N ASP A 42 4.99 24.79 -19.00
CA ASP A 42 3.94 25.40 -19.83
C ASP A 42 2.51 25.12 -19.30
N ALA A 43 2.16 25.75 -18.17
CA ALA A 43 0.93 25.43 -17.47
C ALA A 43 -0.23 25.70 -18.42
N LEU A 44 -0.89 24.63 -18.87
CA LEU A 44 -2.05 24.72 -19.73
C LEU A 44 -3.04 25.69 -19.07
N SER A 45 -3.61 26.59 -19.86
CA SER A 45 -4.77 27.33 -19.36
C SER A 45 -5.85 26.33 -18.92
N ARG A 46 -6.72 26.72 -17.97
CA ARG A 46 -7.81 25.83 -17.52
C ARG A 46 -8.62 25.28 -18.71
N GLU A 47 -8.87 26.11 -19.72
CA GLU A 47 -9.56 25.71 -20.96
C GLU A 47 -8.80 24.62 -21.73
N GLU A 48 -7.47 24.74 -21.84
CA GLU A 48 -6.63 23.73 -22.48
C GLU A 48 -6.53 22.45 -21.65
N LEU A 49 -6.41 22.56 -20.32
CA LEU A 49 -6.37 21.43 -19.40
C LEU A 49 -7.64 20.58 -19.51
N LEU A 50 -8.81 21.21 -19.53
CA LEU A 50 -10.09 20.51 -19.65
C LEU A 50 -10.19 19.67 -20.94
N GLN A 51 -9.48 20.07 -22.00
CA GLN A 51 -9.44 19.32 -23.27
C GLN A 51 -8.46 18.15 -23.26
N THR A 52 -7.67 17.97 -22.19
CA THR A 52 -6.71 16.88 -22.07
C THR A 52 -7.29 15.63 -21.42
N THR A 53 -6.42 14.64 -21.20
CA THR A 53 -6.74 13.39 -20.54
C THR A 53 -5.88 13.20 -19.31
N ILE A 54 -6.41 12.49 -18.33
CA ILE A 54 -5.72 12.12 -17.10
C ILE A 54 -5.84 10.61 -16.88
N GLU A 55 -4.80 10.01 -16.30
CA GLU A 55 -4.82 8.62 -15.89
C GLU A 55 -5.37 8.49 -14.46
N ILE A 56 -6.38 7.65 -14.28
CA ILE A 56 -6.97 7.37 -12.97
C ILE A 56 -6.80 5.88 -12.65
N GLY A 57 -6.31 5.58 -11.46
CA GLY A 57 -6.16 4.22 -10.95
C GLY A 57 -6.65 4.07 -9.53
N HIS A 58 -6.66 2.83 -9.05
CA HIS A 58 -6.96 2.53 -7.64
C HIS A 58 -5.67 2.50 -6.82
N PRO A 59 -5.66 3.04 -5.59
CA PRO A 59 -4.51 2.97 -4.72
C PRO A 59 -4.33 1.54 -4.19
N TYR A 60 -3.08 1.12 -4.11
CA TYR A 60 -2.63 -0.10 -3.46
C TYR A 60 -1.94 0.29 -2.16
N ARG A 61 -2.42 -0.26 -1.04
CA ARG A 61 -1.79 -0.07 0.27
C ARG A 61 -1.05 -1.32 0.68
N TYR A 62 0.06 -1.13 1.39
CA TYR A 62 0.78 -2.24 2.00
C TYR A 62 0.05 -2.72 3.25
N VAL A 63 -0.24 -4.02 3.28
CA VAL A 63 -0.76 -4.73 4.45
C VAL A 63 0.34 -5.69 4.92
N PRO A 64 0.89 -5.51 6.13
CA PRO A 64 1.98 -6.36 6.61
C PRO A 64 1.50 -7.76 6.90
N GLU A 65 2.39 -8.71 6.63
CA GLU A 65 2.24 -10.13 6.95
C GLU A 65 3.50 -10.55 7.70
N VAL A 66 3.30 -11.31 8.77
CA VAL A 66 4.39 -11.86 9.58
C VAL A 66 4.65 -13.28 9.12
N ASP A 67 5.89 -13.54 8.75
CA ASP A 67 6.37 -14.85 8.33
C ASP A 67 6.75 -15.69 9.57
N GLY A 68 5.94 -16.70 9.86
CA GLY A 68 6.12 -17.59 11.01
C GLY A 68 7.40 -18.42 10.94
N GLU A 69 7.86 -18.81 9.74
CA GLU A 69 9.14 -19.51 9.57
C GLU A 69 10.29 -18.60 9.99
N ARG A 70 10.26 -17.33 9.57
CA ARG A 70 11.27 -16.33 9.97
C ARG A 70 11.26 -16.06 11.47
N VAL A 71 10.09 -16.08 12.10
CA VAL A 71 9.97 -15.93 13.55
C VAL A 71 10.59 -17.13 14.27
N ILE A 72 10.29 -18.35 13.85
CA ILE A 72 10.89 -19.57 14.43
C ILE A 72 12.41 -19.53 14.27
N TRP A 73 12.89 -19.19 13.07
CA TRP A 73 14.33 -19.08 12.81
C TRP A 73 15.00 -18.05 13.72
N ASN A 74 14.42 -16.85 13.89
CA ASN A 74 14.95 -15.86 14.82
C ASN A 74 14.98 -16.36 16.27
N VAL A 75 13.92 -17.05 16.71
CA VAL A 75 13.87 -17.58 18.07
C VAL A 75 14.94 -18.65 18.29
N CYS A 76 15.16 -19.53 17.33
CA CYS A 76 16.15 -20.60 17.43
C CYS A 76 17.60 -20.12 17.28
N ASP A 77 17.85 -19.13 16.41
CA ASP A 77 19.22 -18.69 16.05
C ASP A 77 19.71 -17.48 16.87
N TYR A 78 18.79 -16.65 17.41
CA TYR A 78 19.16 -15.42 18.12
C TYR A 78 18.62 -15.30 19.54
N ASP A 79 17.45 -15.86 19.84
CA ASP A 79 16.83 -15.73 21.17
C ASP A 79 17.05 -16.96 22.07
N LEU A 80 17.50 -18.08 21.50
CA LEU A 80 17.82 -19.28 22.25
C LEU A 80 19.08 -19.03 23.07
N ASP A 81 19.00 -19.28 24.37
CA ASP A 81 20.12 -19.03 25.27
C ASP A 81 21.29 -19.99 24.99
N ASP A 82 22.50 -19.46 24.81
CA ASP A 82 23.72 -20.23 24.56
C ASP A 82 23.94 -21.35 25.61
N GLU A 83 23.46 -21.17 26.84
CA GLU A 83 23.57 -22.20 27.89
C GLU A 83 22.76 -23.48 27.58
N ILE A 84 21.72 -23.38 26.74
CA ILE A 84 20.81 -24.48 26.39
C ILE A 84 20.85 -24.87 24.90
N GLU A 85 21.43 -24.02 24.05
CA GLU A 85 21.53 -24.22 22.59
C GLU A 85 22.11 -25.60 22.25
N GLU A 86 23.27 -25.95 22.84
CA GLU A 86 23.97 -27.22 22.61
C GLU A 86 23.15 -28.48 22.97
N TYR A 87 22.07 -28.33 23.74
CA TYR A 87 21.20 -29.43 24.17
C TYR A 87 19.83 -29.44 23.47
N SER A 88 19.58 -28.51 22.55
CA SER A 88 18.26 -28.23 21.97
C SER A 88 18.16 -28.60 20.48
N ASP A 89 18.99 -29.54 20.00
CA ASP A 89 19.09 -29.98 18.59
C ASP A 89 17.76 -30.41 17.92
N ASP A 90 16.74 -30.76 18.71
CA ASP A 90 15.42 -31.19 18.25
C ASP A 90 14.33 -30.13 18.40
N TYR A 91 14.63 -29.00 19.06
CA TYR A 91 13.70 -27.90 19.24
C TYR A 91 13.34 -27.29 17.87
N MET A 92 12.05 -27.31 17.52
CA MET A 92 11.49 -26.76 16.27
C MET A 92 12.09 -27.33 14.95
N LYS A 93 12.76 -28.48 14.98
CA LYS A 93 13.45 -29.06 13.82
C LYS A 93 12.54 -29.48 12.66
N ASP A 94 11.31 -29.92 12.97
CA ASP A 94 10.38 -30.52 12.01
C ASP A 94 8.98 -29.90 12.12
N VAL A 95 8.90 -28.59 12.29
CA VAL A 95 7.61 -27.88 12.28
C VAL A 95 6.97 -28.05 10.91
N LYS A 96 5.73 -28.53 10.90
CA LYS A 96 4.98 -28.75 9.66
C LYS A 96 4.55 -27.43 9.04
N ASN A 97 4.47 -27.40 7.71
CA ASN A 97 3.97 -26.24 6.96
C ASN A 97 2.60 -25.77 7.45
N GLU A 98 1.65 -26.69 7.72
CA GLU A 98 0.32 -26.33 8.22
C GLU A 98 0.35 -25.57 9.56
N HIS A 99 1.33 -25.85 10.42
CA HIS A 99 1.51 -25.12 11.69
C HIS A 99 2.29 -23.81 11.49
N MET A 100 3.17 -23.72 10.50
CA MET A 100 3.86 -22.47 10.15
C MET A 100 2.89 -21.48 9.51
N ASP A 101 1.96 -21.95 8.68
CA ASP A 101 0.87 -21.16 8.11
C ASP A 101 -0.04 -20.64 9.23
N GLU A 102 -0.47 -21.51 10.16
CA GLU A 102 -1.24 -21.13 11.35
C GLU A 102 -0.53 -20.05 12.19
N LEU A 103 0.76 -20.24 12.49
CA LEU A 103 1.55 -19.27 13.23
C LEU A 103 1.63 -17.92 12.51
N SER A 104 1.87 -17.94 11.20
CA SER A 104 1.94 -16.73 10.37
C SER A 104 0.61 -15.97 10.39
N GLU A 105 -0.52 -16.66 10.27
CA GLU A 105 -1.85 -16.06 10.33
C GLU A 105 -2.12 -15.41 11.70
N GLU A 106 -1.85 -16.12 12.79
CA GLU A 106 -2.09 -15.62 14.15
C GLU A 106 -1.19 -14.43 14.49
N LEU A 107 0.11 -14.51 14.17
CA LEU A 107 1.04 -13.41 14.38
C LEU A 107 0.70 -12.19 13.52
N THR A 108 0.28 -12.39 12.27
CA THR A 108 -0.17 -11.31 11.38
C THR A 108 -1.35 -10.56 11.98
N LYS A 109 -2.37 -11.27 12.48
CA LYS A 109 -3.53 -10.65 13.15
C LYS A 109 -3.11 -9.82 14.36
N VAL A 110 -2.23 -10.37 15.21
CA VAL A 110 -1.73 -9.69 16.41
C VAL A 110 -0.92 -8.45 16.04
N PHE A 111 -0.04 -8.55 15.04
CA PHE A 111 0.83 -7.46 14.59
C PHE A 111 0.01 -6.30 14.00
N GLN A 112 -0.89 -6.58 13.07
CA GLN A 112 -1.76 -5.57 12.46
C GLN A 112 -2.65 -4.88 13.53
N ALA A 113 -3.19 -5.64 14.48
CA ALA A 113 -3.95 -5.07 15.58
C ALA A 113 -3.06 -4.19 16.49
N TRP A 114 -1.80 -4.55 16.70
CA TRP A 114 -0.84 -3.75 17.46
C TRP A 114 -0.50 -2.44 16.74
N GLU A 115 -0.18 -2.48 15.45
CA GLU A 115 0.11 -1.27 14.66
C GLU A 115 -1.04 -0.28 14.72
N LYS A 116 -2.27 -0.76 14.52
CA LYS A 116 -3.48 0.07 14.59
C LYS A 116 -3.71 0.67 15.97
N ARG A 117 -3.49 -0.10 17.05
CA ARG A 117 -3.64 0.41 18.44
C ARG A 117 -2.67 1.55 18.74
N HIS A 118 -1.50 1.54 18.11
CA HIS A 118 -0.44 2.51 18.39
C HIS A 118 -0.26 3.56 17.28
N GLY A 119 -1.03 3.48 16.18
CA GLY A 119 -0.98 4.42 15.08
C GLY A 119 0.27 4.29 14.20
N TYR A 120 0.88 3.09 14.15
CA TYR A 120 2.04 2.79 13.32
C TYR A 120 1.70 2.30 11.91
N GLU A 121 0.41 2.26 11.56
CA GLU A 121 -0.05 1.85 10.23
C GLU A 121 0.66 2.63 9.12
N ASN A 122 1.16 1.92 8.11
CA ASN A 122 1.73 2.54 6.91
C ASN A 122 0.62 3.26 6.13
N LYS A 123 0.78 4.58 5.96
CA LYS A 123 -0.20 5.43 5.28
C LYS A 123 0.07 5.63 3.79
N SER A 124 1.21 5.16 3.30
CA SER A 124 1.60 5.34 1.90
C SER A 124 0.78 4.42 0.98
N TRP A 125 0.57 4.88 -0.25
CA TRP A 125 -0.04 4.10 -1.32
C TRP A 125 0.77 4.22 -2.60
N VAL A 126 0.55 3.28 -3.51
CA VAL A 126 1.05 3.33 -4.89
C VAL A 126 -0.11 3.08 -5.85
N VAL A 127 -0.01 3.56 -7.08
CA VAL A 127 -0.97 3.23 -8.15
C VAL A 127 -0.20 2.44 -9.20
N GLN A 128 -0.74 1.30 -9.62
CA GLN A 128 -0.09 0.41 -10.59
C GLN A 128 -0.85 0.33 -11.92
N GLU A 129 -2.16 0.15 -11.85
CA GLU A 129 -3.03 0.03 -13.01
C GLU A 129 -3.90 1.28 -13.14
N THR A 130 -3.80 1.94 -14.29
CA THR A 130 -4.56 3.15 -14.60
C THR A 130 -5.44 2.97 -15.83
N LYS A 131 -6.42 3.86 -15.96
CA LYS A 131 -7.23 4.05 -17.15
C LYS A 131 -7.26 5.53 -17.50
N THR A 132 -7.20 5.83 -18.79
CA THR A 132 -7.24 7.21 -19.29
C THR A 132 -8.68 7.72 -19.36
N TYR A 133 -8.91 8.93 -18.85
CA TYR A 133 -10.19 9.64 -18.88
C TYR A 133 -10.01 11.03 -19.49
N ARG A 134 -11.02 11.53 -20.21
CA ARG A 134 -11.06 12.92 -20.66
C ARG A 134 -11.54 13.81 -19.52
N ILE A 135 -10.85 14.92 -19.27
CA ILE A 135 -11.17 15.80 -18.15
C ILE A 135 -12.52 16.51 -18.36
N GLU A 136 -12.79 17.00 -19.58
CA GLU A 136 -14.04 17.67 -19.98
C GLU A 136 -15.32 16.85 -19.71
N ASP A 137 -15.23 15.52 -19.65
CA ASP A 137 -16.38 14.65 -19.38
C ASP A 137 -16.85 14.76 -17.92
N TYR A 138 -15.97 15.19 -17.01
CA TYR A 138 -16.19 15.20 -15.56
C TYR A 138 -16.20 16.61 -14.96
N VAL A 139 -15.38 17.50 -15.51
CA VAL A 139 -15.25 18.89 -15.06
C VAL A 139 -15.58 19.82 -16.21
N LYS A 140 -16.46 20.79 -15.95
CA LYS A 140 -16.85 21.81 -16.92
C LYS A 140 -16.26 23.16 -16.52
N GLU A 141 -16.14 24.04 -17.51
CA GLU A 141 -15.75 25.45 -17.32
C GLU A 141 -16.71 26.19 -16.38
#